data_AF-A0AAX3MQV1-F1
#
_entry.id   AF-A0AAX3MQV1-F1
#
_cell.length_a   1.000
_cell.length_b   1.000
_cell.length_c   1.000
_cell.angle_alpha   90.00
_cell.angle_beta   90.00
_cell.angle_gamma   90.00
#
_symmetry.space_group_name_H-M   'P 1'
#
loop_
_entity.id
_entity.type
_entity.pdbx_description
1 polymer ?
#
loop_
_entity_poly.entity_id
_entity_poly.type
_entity_poly.pdbx_seq_one_letter_code
_entity_poly.pdbx_strand_id
1 'polypeptide(L)'
;MHAALRGTEESRTCPVTLCEPETGVFMKNALSSDVCSLYEKEALVQLVKTASPHPLSRENIDVSMIVSRESCYFDNQSGNFKCVNGNVTYL
;
A
#
# COMPACT_ATOMS: atom_id res chain seq x y z
N MET A 1 15.22 -16.76 -3.54
CA MET A 1 13.76 -16.96 -3.37
C MET A 1 13.21 -15.81 -2.56
N HIS A 2 12.60 -14.82 -3.20
CA HIS A 2 11.88 -13.76 -2.49
C HIS A 2 10.67 -14.39 -1.81
N ALA A 3 10.52 -14.20 -0.50
CA ALA A 3 9.35 -14.69 0.22
C ALA A 3 8.09 -14.04 -0.36
N ALA A 4 7.13 -14.87 -0.78
CA ALA A 4 5.85 -14.41 -1.29
C ALA A 4 5.15 -13.54 -0.23
N LEU A 5 4.66 -12.38 -0.64
CA LEU A 5 3.86 -11.52 0.23
C LEU A 5 2.58 -12.27 0.61
N ARG A 6 2.30 -12.41 1.90
CA ARG A 6 1.04 -13.03 2.37
C ARG A 6 -0.12 -12.07 2.13
N GLY A 7 -1.19 -12.56 1.49
CA GLY A 7 -2.42 -11.80 1.23
C GLY A 7 -3.34 -12.52 0.23
N THR A 8 -4.56 -12.03 0.05
CA THR A 8 -5.45 -12.46 -1.04
C THR A 8 -4.91 -11.98 -2.39
N GLU A 9 -5.40 -12.54 -3.50
CA GLU A 9 -5.11 -12.02 -4.84
C GLU A 9 -5.49 -10.54 -4.94
N GLU A 10 -6.71 -10.18 -4.54
CA GLU A 10 -7.22 -8.81 -4.58
C GLU A 10 -6.33 -7.83 -3.79
N SER A 11 -5.87 -8.21 -2.59
CA SER A 11 -5.02 -7.35 -1.78
C SER A 11 -3.63 -7.10 -2.40
N ARG A 12 -3.16 -8.03 -3.24
CA ARG A 12 -1.85 -7.97 -3.91
C ARG A 12 -1.92 -7.31 -5.28
N THR A 13 -3.11 -7.05 -5.80
CA THR A 13 -3.32 -6.40 -7.09
C THR A 13 -3.14 -4.89 -6.96
N CYS A 14 -2.28 -4.32 -7.81
CA CYS A 14 -2.10 -2.89 -7.88
C CYS A 14 -3.38 -2.20 -8.39
N PRO A 15 -3.91 -1.18 -7.68
CA PRO A 15 -5.12 -0.48 -8.10
C PRO A 15 -4.99 0.30 -9.42
N VAL A 16 -3.77 0.54 -9.90
CA VAL A 16 -3.50 1.29 -11.13
C VAL A 16 -3.31 0.36 -12.32
N THR A 17 -2.44 -0.64 -12.19
CA THR A 17 -2.11 -1.56 -13.29
C THR A 17 -3.06 -2.76 -13.37
N LEU A 18 -3.83 -3.02 -12.30
CA LEU A 18 -4.73 -4.16 -12.16
C LEU A 18 -4.02 -5.53 -12.25
N CYS A 19 -2.72 -5.55 -11.90
CA CYS A 19 -1.89 -6.76 -11.84
C CYS A 19 -1.15 -6.85 -10.49
N GLU A 20 -0.70 -8.05 -10.11
CA GLU A 20 0.28 -8.20 -9.02
C GLU A 20 1.61 -7.56 -9.46
N PRO A 21 2.14 -6.57 -8.72
CA PRO A 21 3.32 -5.82 -9.14
C PRO A 21 4.60 -6.65 -9.01
N GLU A 22 5.56 -6.44 -9.91
CA GLU A 22 6.89 -7.04 -9.80
C GLU A 22 7.70 -6.37 -8.69
N THR A 23 7.61 -5.03 -8.59
CA THR A 23 8.21 -4.24 -7.52
C THR A 23 7.15 -3.41 -6.79
N GLY A 24 6.58 -4.01 -5.74
CA GLY A 24 5.53 -3.37 -4.95
C GLY A 24 6.02 -2.29 -3.97
N VAL A 25 5.25 -1.19 -3.87
CA VAL A 25 5.36 -0.15 -2.84
C VAL A 25 4.03 -0.06 -2.10
N PHE A 26 4.05 -0.05 -0.77
CA PHE A 26 2.85 0.18 0.01
C PHE A 26 2.55 1.67 0.15
N MET A 27 1.29 2.03 -0.04
CA MET A 27 0.79 3.38 0.20
C MET A 27 -0.55 3.31 0.93
N LYS A 28 -0.74 4.16 1.94
CA LYS A 28 -2.00 4.33 2.66
C LYS A 28 -3.11 4.78 1.72
N ASN A 29 -4.31 4.26 1.91
CA ASN A 29 -5.46 4.58 1.04
C ASN A 29 -5.94 6.03 1.18
N ALA A 30 -5.61 6.67 2.30
CA ALA A 30 -5.78 8.09 2.61
C ALA A 30 -4.78 8.48 3.71
N LEU A 31 -4.53 9.77 3.90
CA LEU A 31 -3.56 10.28 4.89
C LEU A 31 -3.82 9.73 6.31
N SER A 32 -5.08 9.73 6.73
CA SER A 32 -5.53 9.25 8.04
C SER A 32 -5.83 7.75 8.08
N SER A 33 -5.71 7.03 6.96
CA SER A 33 -6.04 5.62 6.90
C SER A 33 -4.94 4.78 7.54
N ASP A 34 -5.35 3.70 8.21
CA ASP A 34 -4.50 2.58 8.61
C ASP A 34 -4.48 1.47 7.56
N VAL A 35 -5.31 1.55 6.52
CA VAL A 35 -5.35 0.59 5.41
C VAL A 35 -4.43 1.05 4.29
N CYS A 36 -3.65 0.11 3.79
CA CYS A 36 -2.55 0.37 2.86
C CYS A 36 -2.74 -0.58 1.65
N SER A 37 -2.51 -0.09 0.44
CA SER A 37 -2.60 -0.88 -0.81
C SER A 37 -1.22 -1.02 -1.44
N LEU A 38 -1.01 -2.13 -2.15
CA LEU A 38 0.23 -2.40 -2.87
C LEU A 38 0.16 -1.76 -4.25
N TYR A 39 1.15 -0.95 -4.62
CA TYR A 39 1.24 -0.31 -5.93
C TYR A 39 2.47 -0.79 -6.69
N GLU A 40 2.36 -0.93 -8.01
CA GLU A 40 3.56 -1.03 -8.86
C GLU A 40 4.37 0.26 -8.74
N LYS A 41 5.68 0.12 -8.52
CA LYS A 41 6.57 1.25 -8.25
C LYS A 41 6.51 2.27 -9.37
N GLU A 42 6.61 1.82 -10.63
CA GLU A 42 6.63 2.69 -11.80
C GLU A 42 5.30 3.44 -11.97
N ALA A 43 4.18 2.78 -11.67
CA ALA A 43 2.86 3.40 -11.71
C ALA A 43 2.73 4.50 -10.63
N LEU A 44 3.21 4.24 -9.42
CA LEU A 44 3.21 5.24 -8.35
C LEU A 44 4.12 6.43 -8.68
N VAL A 45 5.31 6.17 -9.23
CA VAL A 45 6.22 7.23 -9.71
C VAL A 45 5.56 8.10 -10.76
N GLN A 46 4.80 7.51 -11.70
CA GLN A 46 4.05 8.28 -12.68
C GLN A 46 3.02 9.19 -12.01
N LEU A 47 2.21 8.67 -11.08
CA LEU A 47 1.21 9.46 -10.35
C LEU A 47 1.84 10.67 -9.65
N VAL A 48 2.98 10.48 -8.98
CA VAL A 48 3.70 11.56 -8.30
C VAL A 48 4.25 12.58 -9.32
N LYS A 49 4.88 12.11 -10.40
CA LYS A 49 5.45 12.99 -11.45
C LYS A 49 4.39 13.85 -12.14
N THR A 50 3.19 13.32 -12.33
CA THR A 50 2.08 14.04 -12.97
C THR A 50 1.20 14.80 -11.98
N ALA A 51 1.61 14.89 -10.70
CA ALA A 51 0.82 15.47 -9.62
C ALA A 51 -0.64 14.96 -9.61
N SER A 52 -0.82 13.68 -9.95
CA SER A 52 -2.14 13.07 -10.02
C SER A 52 -2.64 12.76 -8.61
N PRO A 53 -3.95 12.94 -8.36
CA PRO A 53 -4.52 12.64 -7.05
C PRO A 53 -4.46 11.14 -6.77
N HIS A 54 -4.44 10.79 -5.48
CA HIS A 54 -4.47 9.41 -5.01
C HIS A 54 -5.64 8.64 -5.65
N PRO A 55 -5.43 7.44 -6.22
CA PRO A 55 -6.47 6.76 -7.01
C PRO A 55 -7.76 6.43 -6.24
N LEU A 56 -7.63 6.17 -4.93
CA LEU A 56 -8.75 5.83 -4.05
C LEU A 56 -9.37 7.07 -3.38
N SER A 57 -8.65 7.72 -2.46
CA SER A 57 -9.15 8.89 -1.71
C SER A 57 -9.28 10.19 -2.52
N ARG A 58 -8.61 10.32 -3.66
CA ARG A 58 -8.44 11.57 -4.43
C ARG A 58 -7.66 12.68 -3.71
N GLU A 59 -7.04 12.39 -2.58
CA GLU A 59 -6.14 13.32 -1.88
C GLU A 59 -4.86 13.58 -2.68
N ASN A 60 -4.16 14.68 -2.40
CA ASN A 60 -2.79 14.86 -2.90
C ASN A 60 -1.90 13.78 -2.28
N ILE A 61 -1.09 13.10 -3.09
CA ILE A 61 -0.17 12.08 -2.61
C ILE A 61 0.92 12.75 -1.77
N ASP A 62 0.97 12.38 -0.50
CA ASP A 62 1.96 12.87 0.46
C ASP A 62 2.97 11.76 0.80
N VAL A 63 4.22 12.13 1.10
CA VAL A 63 5.28 11.17 1.45
C VAL A 63 4.91 10.32 2.67
N SER A 64 4.14 10.88 3.62
CA SER A 64 3.66 10.15 4.80
C SER A 64 2.62 9.07 4.48
N MET A 65 2.03 9.08 3.28
CA MET A 65 1.19 7.97 2.79
C MET A 65 2.04 6.78 2.35
N ILE A 66 3.30 6.97 1.94
CA ILE A 66 4.19 5.89 1.48
C ILE A 66 4.81 5.22 2.71
N VAL A 67 4.67 3.91 2.80
CA VAL A 67 5.07 3.13 3.99
C VAL A 67 5.98 1.97 3.60
N SER A 68 6.88 1.62 4.52
CA SER A 68 7.77 0.46 4.33
C SER A 68 7.00 -0.85 4.43
N ARG A 69 7.51 -1.90 3.79
CA ARG A 69 6.92 -3.24 3.85
C ARG A 69 6.85 -3.78 5.27
N GLU A 70 7.85 -3.46 6.09
CA GLU A 70 7.98 -3.87 7.49
C GLU A 70 6.97 -3.17 8.40
N SER A 71 6.41 -2.04 7.94
CA SER A 71 5.37 -1.28 8.65
C SER A 71 3.96 -1.72 8.26
N CYS A 72 3.81 -2.71 7.38
CA CYS A 72 2.51 -3.25 6.96
C CYS A 72 2.39 -4.74 7.27
N TYR A 73 1.19 -5.18 7.62
CA TYR A 73 0.85 -6.58 7.78
C TYR A 73 -0.50 -6.88 7.13
N PHE A 74 -0.69 -8.12 6.70
CA PHE A 74 -1.99 -8.58 6.20
C PHE A 74 -2.89 -8.98 7.37
N ASP A 75 -4.00 -8.27 7.53
CA ASP A 75 -5.01 -8.57 8.55
C ASP A 75 -6.06 -9.52 7.96
N ASN A 76 -6.01 -10.79 8.36
CA ASN A 76 -6.95 -11.82 7.86
C ASN A 76 -8.41 -11.53 8.21
N GLN A 77 -8.69 -10.74 9.26
CA GLN A 77 -10.07 -10.41 9.63
C GLN A 77 -10.70 -9.43 8.66
N SER A 78 -9.96 -8.38 8.28
CA SER A 78 -10.44 -7.39 7.32
C SER A 78 -10.13 -7.74 5.86
N GLY A 79 -9.22 -8.69 5.61
CA GLY A 79 -8.75 -9.02 4.26
C GLY A 79 -7.90 -7.92 3.63
N ASN A 80 -7.35 -7.00 4.43
CA ASN A 80 -6.61 -5.84 3.96
C ASN A 80 -5.19 -5.78 4.56
N PHE A 81 -4.28 -5.09 3.86
CA PHE A 81 -3.02 -4.69 4.49
C PHE A 81 -3.26 -3.49 5.39
N LYS A 82 -2.75 -3.56 6.62
CA LYS A 82 -2.83 -2.49 7.60
C LYS A 82 -1.45 -2.04 8.03
N CYS A 83 -1.33 -0.75 8.26
CA CYS A 83 -0.12 -0.11 8.75
C CYS A 83 -0.06 -0.22 10.28
N VAL A 84 1.14 -0.47 10.80
CA VAL A 84 1.39 -0.53 12.25
C VAL A 84 1.46 0.90 12.79
N ASN A 85 0.36 1.40 13.34
CA ASN A 85 0.33 2.74 13.94
C ASN A 85 1.08 2.76 15.27
N GLY A 86 2.39 3.05 15.26
CA GLY A 86 3.16 3.66 16.37
C GLY A 86 3.18 3.01 17.76
N ASN A 87 2.40 1.97 18.04
CA ASN A 87 2.39 1.21 19.29
C ASN A 87 2.48 -0.27 18.95
N VAL A 88 3.69 -0.71 18.66
CA VAL A 88 4.05 -2.12 18.75
C VAL A 88 4.18 -2.46 20.23
N THR A 89 3.07 -2.76 20.91
CA THR A 89 3.16 -3.59 22.12
C THR A 89 3.39 -5.01 21.65
N TYR A 90 4.65 -5.43 21.62
CA TYR A 90 5.00 -6.84 21.70
C TYR A 90 4.42 -7.35 23.02
N LEU A 91 3.37 -8.16 22.96
CA LEU A 91 2.99 -9.11 24.02
C LEU A 91 3.39 -10.50 23.57
#